data_AF-A0AA47P889-F1
#
_entry.id   AF-A0AA47P889-F1
#
_cell.length_a   1.000
_cell.length_b   1.000
_cell.length_c   1.000
_cell.angle_alpha   90.00
_cell.angle_beta   90.00
_cell.angle_gamma   90.00
#
_symmetry.space_group_name_H-M   'P 1'
#
loop_
_entity.id
_entity.type
_entity.pdbx_description
1 polymer ?
#
loop_
_entity_poly.entity_id
_entity_poly.type
_entity_poly.pdbx_seq_one_letter_code
_entity_poly.pdbx_strand_id
1 'polypeptide(L)'
;MSDLEDFGKPGGPSNASSDGHQLNPTSVIVSVVFSLIFLLGTVGNSLVLAVLLRSGQVGYNTTNLFILNLSVADFFFIIFCVPFQATIYSLEGWVFGSFMCKAVHFFINLTMYASSFTLAAVSVDRYLAIRYPLRSRELRTPCNAVVAMAVIWALSLVFAGPYLSYYDLVDYDNSTVCIPGWEARHRKVLDTCTFAFGYVAPVLIVSLSYTRTIKYLWTAVDPLDGMSESKRAKRKVTKMIIIVTVLFCICWLPYHVVILCYLYGDFPFNPTTYAVRILSHCMAYANSCLNPIVYALVSKHFRKGFKKVFGCGALLGGAARRRNKVHVVHVANTAPGFEAGSTEVSQMHPEENVAVAAGGPRPDECEMVRRPAAVAAEPRDATVTLNRPLQRQP
;
A
#
# COMPACT_ATOMS: atom_id res chain seq x y z
N MET A 1 16.52 15.78 38.37
CA MET A 1 17.28 16.91 38.95
C MET A 1 16.56 18.16 38.48
N SER A 2 15.73 18.83 39.25
CA SER A 2 15.28 18.72 40.64
C SER A 2 13.84 19.26 40.66
N ASP A 3 13.15 19.23 41.80
CA ASP A 3 11.81 19.80 42.04
C ASP A 3 10.65 18.78 41.99
N LEU A 4 10.54 17.97 43.05
CA LEU A 4 9.26 17.42 43.49
C LEU A 4 9.31 17.17 45.01
N GLU A 5 9.46 18.24 45.79
CA GLU A 5 9.11 18.25 47.21
C GLU A 5 8.03 19.31 47.41
N ASP A 6 6.80 18.85 47.65
CA ASP A 6 5.87 19.36 48.68
C ASP A 6 4.46 18.83 48.38
N PHE A 7 4.08 17.72 49.02
CA PHE A 7 2.66 17.38 49.21
C PHE A 7 2.44 17.01 50.67
N GLY A 8 1.70 17.88 51.34
CA GLY A 8 1.45 17.87 52.76
C GLY A 8 0.73 16.63 53.29
N LYS A 9 1.05 16.32 54.55
CA LYS A 9 0.23 15.49 55.45
C LYS A 9 -1.16 16.11 55.66
N PRO A 10 -2.18 15.28 55.89
CA PRO A 10 -2.76 15.28 57.24
C PRO A 10 -3.14 13.89 57.80
N GLY A 11 -2.96 13.79 59.12
CA GLY A 11 -3.54 12.93 60.16
C GLY A 11 -4.52 11.76 59.89
N GLY A 12 -4.22 10.64 60.57
CA GLY A 12 -5.19 9.89 61.40
C GLY A 12 -5.89 8.67 60.77
N PRO A 13 -5.93 7.50 61.43
CA PRO A 13 -6.37 6.25 60.82
C PRO A 13 -7.88 6.03 61.00
N SER A 14 -8.59 5.61 59.95
CA SER A 14 -9.95 5.05 60.07
C SER A 14 -10.34 4.21 58.85
N ASN A 15 -10.45 2.91 59.11
CA ASN A 15 -11.44 1.96 58.57
C ASN A 15 -11.46 1.65 57.07
N ALA A 16 -11.00 0.43 56.77
CA ALA A 16 -11.48 -0.51 55.77
C ALA A 16 -12.59 0.00 54.83
N SER A 17 -12.18 0.44 53.64
CA SER A 17 -13.07 0.67 52.51
C SER A 17 -12.89 -0.44 51.49
N SER A 18 -13.97 -1.21 51.32
CA SER A 18 -14.30 -2.13 50.24
C SER A 18 -13.45 -2.03 48.96
N ASP A 19 -12.82 -3.15 48.60
CA ASP A 19 -12.28 -3.42 47.26
C ASP A 19 -13.40 -3.46 46.23
N GLY A 20 -13.88 -2.29 45.81
CA GLY A 20 -14.53 -2.12 44.52
C GLY A 20 -13.44 -1.86 43.49
N HIS A 21 -13.29 -2.75 42.50
CA HIS A 21 -12.51 -2.45 41.30
C HIS A 21 -13.03 -1.15 40.67
N GLN A 22 -12.44 -0.01 41.02
CA GLN A 22 -12.67 1.27 40.36
C GLN A 22 -12.07 1.16 38.96
N LEU A 23 -12.87 0.68 37.99
CA LEU A 23 -12.49 0.68 36.59
C LEU A 23 -12.29 2.13 36.14
N ASN A 24 -11.05 2.50 35.86
CA ASN A 24 -10.74 3.81 35.28
C ASN A 24 -11.51 3.98 33.97
N PRO A 25 -12.44 4.95 33.86
CA PRO A 25 -13.29 5.10 32.67
C PRO A 25 -12.47 5.31 31.40
N THR A 26 -11.31 5.96 31.53
CA THR A 26 -10.34 6.13 30.44
C THR A 26 -9.82 4.80 29.91
N SER A 27 -9.40 3.88 30.78
CA SER A 27 -8.89 2.55 30.37
C SER A 27 -9.97 1.70 29.69
N VAL A 28 -11.23 1.81 30.13
CA VAL A 28 -12.38 1.15 29.49
C VAL A 28 -12.60 1.71 28.08
N ILE A 29 -12.68 3.04 27.94
CA ILE A 29 -12.88 3.70 26.65
C ILE A 29 -11.76 3.34 25.68
N VAL A 30 -10.50 3.40 26.13
CA VAL A 30 -9.33 3.07 25.31
C VAL A 30 -9.40 1.62 24.83
N SER A 31 -9.68 0.67 25.73
CA SER A 31 -9.81 -0.74 25.39
C SER A 31 -10.90 -0.99 24.35
N VAL A 32 -12.06 -0.32 24.48
CA VAL A 32 -13.16 -0.41 23.49
C VAL A 32 -12.73 0.14 22.14
N VAL A 33 -12.10 1.32 22.11
CA VAL A 33 -11.66 1.96 20.85
C VAL A 33 -10.61 1.12 20.13
N PHE A 34 -9.56 0.65 20.83
CA PHE A 34 -8.53 -0.21 20.22
C PHE A 34 -9.10 -1.56 19.80
N SER A 35 -10.07 -2.12 20.52
CA SER A 35 -10.77 -3.35 20.11
C SER A 35 -11.57 -3.15 18.82
N LEU A 36 -12.25 -2.00 18.67
CA LEU A 36 -12.93 -1.66 17.42
C LEU A 36 -11.95 -1.46 16.26
N ILE A 37 -10.84 -0.77 16.49
CA ILE A 37 -9.77 -0.62 15.48
C ILE A 37 -9.24 -1.99 15.06
N PHE A 38 -8.99 -2.88 16.03
CA PHE A 38 -8.53 -4.23 15.79
C PHE A 38 -9.53 -5.03 14.95
N LEU A 39 -10.80 -5.08 15.35
CA LEU A 39 -11.85 -5.84 14.64
C LEU A 39 -12.09 -5.31 13.23
N LEU A 40 -12.29 -4.00 13.08
CA LEU A 40 -12.53 -3.39 11.77
C LEU A 40 -11.30 -3.52 10.87
N GLY A 41 -10.12 -3.35 11.44
CA GLY A 41 -8.85 -3.45 10.73
C GLY A 41 -8.56 -4.86 10.24
N THR A 42 -8.68 -5.87 11.10
CA THR A 42 -8.44 -7.27 10.73
C THR A 42 -9.44 -7.74 9.69
N VAL A 43 -10.75 -7.53 9.91
CA VAL A 43 -11.80 -7.93 8.96
C VAL A 43 -11.64 -7.17 7.63
N GLY A 44 -11.49 -5.86 7.69
CA GLY A 44 -11.38 -5.00 6.50
C GLY A 44 -10.18 -5.36 5.64
N ASN A 45 -8.99 -5.44 6.22
CA ASN A 45 -7.78 -5.74 5.44
C ASN A 45 -7.78 -7.19 4.94
N SER A 46 -8.28 -8.15 5.72
CA SER A 46 -8.46 -9.54 5.26
C SER A 46 -9.39 -9.63 4.05
N LEU A 47 -10.48 -8.86 4.02
CA LEU A 47 -11.39 -8.80 2.88
C LEU A 47 -10.70 -8.22 1.63
N VAL A 48 -9.90 -7.16 1.78
CA VAL A 48 -9.14 -6.57 0.67
C VAL A 48 -8.16 -7.59 0.10
N LEU A 49 -7.39 -8.25 0.96
CA LEU A 49 -6.47 -9.34 0.57
C LEU A 49 -7.23 -10.46 -0.16
N ALA A 50 -8.34 -10.93 0.40
CA ALA A 50 -9.15 -11.99 -0.21
C ALA A 50 -9.69 -11.60 -1.61
N VAL A 51 -10.16 -10.37 -1.79
CA VAL A 51 -10.64 -9.89 -3.10
C VAL A 51 -9.50 -9.82 -4.11
N LEU A 52 -8.35 -9.29 -3.72
CA LEU A 52 -7.20 -9.16 -4.60
C LEU A 52 -6.70 -10.53 -5.05
N LEU A 53 -6.47 -11.44 -4.09
CA LEU A 53 -5.98 -12.79 -4.36
C LEU A 53 -6.96 -13.63 -5.20
N ARG A 54 -8.28 -13.58 -4.90
CA ARG A 54 -9.30 -14.33 -5.67
C ARG A 54 -9.55 -13.76 -7.07
N SER A 55 -9.32 -12.46 -7.28
CA SER A 55 -9.56 -11.84 -8.59
C SER A 55 -8.50 -12.20 -9.63
N GLY A 56 -7.32 -12.68 -9.22
CA GLY A 56 -6.17 -12.91 -10.11
C GLY A 56 -5.61 -11.62 -10.74
N GLN A 57 -6.10 -10.44 -10.34
CA GLN A 57 -5.74 -9.15 -10.95
C GLN A 57 -4.49 -8.50 -10.34
N VAL A 58 -3.83 -9.17 -9.40
CA VAL A 58 -2.64 -8.67 -8.70
C VAL A 58 -1.46 -8.52 -9.66
N GLY A 59 -1.25 -9.48 -10.57
CA GLY A 59 -0.11 -9.47 -11.50
C GLY A 59 -0.19 -8.43 -12.63
N TYR A 60 -1.36 -7.84 -12.89
CA TYR A 60 -1.59 -7.03 -14.10
C TYR A 60 -1.63 -5.52 -13.86
N ASN A 61 -1.79 -5.06 -12.61
CA ASN A 61 -2.03 -3.64 -12.32
C ASN A 61 -1.19 -3.16 -11.13
N THR A 62 -0.28 -2.20 -11.39
CA THR A 62 0.60 -1.61 -10.37
C THR A 62 -0.15 -1.07 -9.14
N THR A 63 -1.33 -0.46 -9.34
CA THR A 63 -2.12 0.01 -8.19
C THR A 63 -2.71 -1.12 -7.35
N ASN A 64 -3.02 -2.28 -7.95
CA ASN A 64 -3.46 -3.44 -7.16
C ASN A 64 -2.31 -3.99 -6.32
N LEU A 65 -1.06 -3.94 -6.81
CA LEU A 65 0.14 -4.30 -6.05
C LEU A 65 0.37 -3.35 -4.86
N PHE A 66 0.26 -2.03 -5.07
CA PHE A 66 0.38 -1.07 -3.96
C PHE A 66 -0.72 -1.22 -2.92
N ILE A 67 -1.97 -1.47 -3.34
CA ILE A 67 -3.07 -1.73 -2.41
C ILE A 67 -2.84 -3.05 -1.64
N LEU A 68 -2.33 -4.08 -2.31
CA LEU A 68 -1.94 -5.34 -1.65
C LEU A 68 -0.87 -5.08 -0.59
N ASN A 69 0.20 -4.37 -0.95
CA ASN A 69 1.29 -4.00 -0.04
C ASN A 69 0.76 -3.25 1.19
N LEU A 70 -0.10 -2.26 0.97
CA LEU A 70 -0.71 -1.49 2.06
C LEU A 70 -1.58 -2.37 2.98
N SER A 71 -2.42 -3.24 2.41
CA SER A 71 -3.25 -4.15 3.21
C SER A 71 -2.46 -5.21 3.96
N VAL A 72 -1.33 -5.68 3.42
CA VAL A 72 -0.41 -6.58 4.13
C VAL A 72 0.25 -5.84 5.31
N ALA A 73 0.79 -4.65 5.07
CA ALA A 73 1.44 -3.84 6.11
C ALA A 73 0.45 -3.46 7.24
N ASP A 74 -0.75 -2.99 6.88
CA ASP A 74 -1.81 -2.66 7.82
C ASP A 74 -2.26 -3.88 8.62
N PHE A 75 -2.41 -5.05 7.98
CA PHE A 75 -2.78 -6.28 8.67
C PHE A 75 -1.73 -6.69 9.72
N PHE A 76 -0.45 -6.67 9.37
CA PHE A 76 0.63 -6.95 10.31
C PHE A 76 0.68 -5.93 11.46
N PHE A 77 0.53 -4.63 11.16
CA PHE A 77 0.44 -3.58 12.17
C PHE A 77 -0.71 -3.83 13.15
N ILE A 78 -1.89 -4.19 12.63
CA ILE A 78 -3.07 -4.42 13.47
C ILE A 78 -2.90 -5.63 14.39
N ILE A 79 -2.30 -6.72 13.90
CA ILE A 79 -2.10 -7.92 14.71
C ILE A 79 -1.00 -7.72 15.75
N PHE A 80 0.14 -7.14 15.36
CA PHE A 80 1.35 -7.13 16.19
C PHE A 80 1.58 -5.84 16.97
N CYS A 81 0.87 -4.74 16.67
CA CYS A 81 1.10 -3.45 17.34
C CYS A 81 -0.11 -2.97 18.13
N VAL A 82 -1.32 -3.09 17.58
CA VAL A 82 -2.56 -2.53 18.20
C VAL A 82 -2.85 -3.12 19.59
N PRO A 83 -2.77 -4.45 19.83
CA PRO A 83 -3.07 -5.01 21.15
C PRO A 83 -2.04 -4.57 22.21
N PHE A 84 -0.77 -4.55 21.85
CA PHE A 84 0.31 -4.10 22.74
C PHE A 84 0.28 -2.59 22.99
N GLN A 85 -0.19 -1.80 22.04
CA GLN A 85 -0.42 -0.38 22.30
C GLN A 85 -1.58 -0.17 23.28
N ALA A 86 -2.65 -0.96 23.17
CA ALA A 86 -3.79 -0.84 24.07
C ALA A 86 -3.39 -1.12 25.53
N THR A 87 -2.49 -2.07 25.77
CA THR A 87 -2.02 -2.38 27.13
C THR A 87 -1.21 -1.26 27.78
N ILE A 88 -0.52 -0.41 27.01
CA ILE A 88 0.19 0.78 27.54
C ILE A 88 -0.76 1.76 28.25
N TYR A 89 -2.04 1.79 27.86
CA TYR A 89 -3.04 2.69 28.46
C TYR A 89 -3.99 2.00 29.44
N SER A 90 -4.03 0.67 29.42
CA SER A 90 -4.96 -0.13 30.23
C SER A 90 -4.29 -0.85 31.40
N LEU A 91 -2.99 -1.10 31.34
CA LEU A 91 -2.20 -1.67 32.42
C LEU A 91 -1.41 -0.58 33.14
N GLU A 92 -1.13 -0.80 34.42
CA GLU A 92 -0.30 0.10 35.25
C GLU A 92 1.19 0.06 34.86
N GLY A 93 1.64 -1.04 34.24
CA GLY A 93 3.02 -1.23 33.79
C GLY A 93 3.15 -2.11 32.54
N TRP A 94 4.34 -2.08 31.94
CA TRP A 94 4.72 -2.88 30.79
C TRP A 94 5.23 -4.26 31.21
N VAL A 95 4.45 -5.30 30.92
CA VAL A 95 4.72 -6.68 31.36
C VAL A 95 5.38 -7.58 30.30
N PHE A 96 5.60 -7.08 29.08
CA PHE A 96 6.05 -7.92 27.94
C PHE A 96 7.58 -7.95 27.75
N GLY A 97 8.33 -7.33 28.67
CA GLY A 97 9.79 -7.28 28.63
C GLY A 97 10.38 -6.33 27.58
N SER A 98 11.71 -6.18 27.60
CA SER A 98 12.44 -5.16 26.81
C SER A 98 12.35 -5.42 25.30
N PHE A 99 12.38 -6.69 24.88
CA PHE A 99 12.28 -7.06 23.47
C PHE A 99 10.97 -6.57 22.85
N MET A 100 9.83 -6.82 23.50
CA MET A 100 8.53 -6.38 22.99
C MET A 100 8.38 -4.86 23.03
N CYS A 101 8.93 -4.18 24.06
CA CYS A 101 8.92 -2.71 24.14
C CYS A 101 9.59 -2.10 22.89
N LYS A 102 10.78 -2.58 22.53
CA LYS A 102 11.52 -2.14 21.34
C LYS A 102 10.86 -2.57 20.04
N ALA A 103 10.43 -3.84 19.94
CA ALA A 103 9.84 -4.40 18.73
C ALA A 103 8.53 -3.72 18.34
N VAL A 104 7.61 -3.52 19.29
CA VAL A 104 6.29 -2.90 19.03
C VAL A 104 6.48 -1.48 18.50
N HIS A 105 7.30 -0.66 19.16
CA HIS A 105 7.57 0.70 18.70
C HIS A 105 8.34 0.76 17.38
N PHE A 106 9.26 -0.18 17.12
CA PHE A 106 9.90 -0.32 15.82
C PHE A 106 8.88 -0.63 14.71
N PHE A 107 8.01 -1.62 14.91
CA PHE A 107 7.02 -1.99 13.90
C PHE A 107 5.99 -0.88 13.66
N ILE A 108 5.56 -0.15 14.69
CA ILE A 108 4.68 1.01 14.55
C ILE A 108 5.29 2.05 13.59
N ASN A 109 6.56 2.40 13.81
CA ASN A 109 7.24 3.38 12.98
C ASN A 109 7.54 2.83 11.58
N LEU A 110 7.95 1.57 11.46
CA LEU A 110 8.21 0.90 10.19
C LEU A 110 6.98 0.92 9.29
N THR A 111 5.80 0.52 9.80
CA THR A 111 4.57 0.50 9.01
C THR A 111 4.04 1.89 8.72
N MET A 112 4.23 2.86 9.62
CA MET A 112 3.96 4.28 9.35
C MET A 112 4.76 4.77 8.14
N TYR A 113 6.08 4.59 8.14
CA TYR A 113 6.94 5.00 7.03
C TYR A 113 6.56 4.28 5.73
N ALA A 114 6.34 2.96 5.80
CA ALA A 114 5.97 2.16 4.64
C ALA A 114 4.64 2.64 4.03
N SER A 115 3.63 2.91 4.84
CA SER A 115 2.34 3.44 4.40
C SER A 115 2.48 4.84 3.81
N SER A 116 3.22 5.73 4.47
CA SER A 116 3.43 7.11 4.02
C SER A 116 4.15 7.19 2.67
N PHE A 117 5.25 6.46 2.52
CA PHE A 117 5.99 6.37 1.26
C PHE A 117 5.19 5.65 0.17
N THR A 118 4.39 4.63 0.52
CA THR A 118 3.46 3.99 -0.42
C THR A 118 2.43 4.98 -0.95
N LEU A 119 1.81 5.81 -0.09
CA LEU A 119 0.85 6.82 -0.53
C LEU A 119 1.50 7.87 -1.44
N ALA A 120 2.70 8.31 -1.11
CA ALA A 120 3.49 9.20 -1.97
C ALA A 120 3.74 8.55 -3.35
N ALA A 121 4.23 7.31 -3.39
CA ALA A 121 4.49 6.58 -4.63
C ALA A 121 3.21 6.37 -5.46
N VAL A 122 2.10 6.00 -4.83
CA VAL A 122 0.81 5.83 -5.50
C VAL A 122 0.30 7.16 -6.07
N SER A 123 0.48 8.28 -5.36
CA SER A 123 0.10 9.61 -5.86
C SER A 123 0.88 10.01 -7.12
N VAL A 124 2.18 9.70 -7.16
CA VAL A 124 3.05 9.92 -8.32
C VAL A 124 2.67 9.00 -9.47
N ASP A 125 2.44 7.71 -9.22
CA ASP A 125 1.98 6.74 -10.22
C ASP A 125 0.66 7.21 -10.87
N ARG A 126 -0.28 7.76 -10.09
CA ARG A 126 -1.53 8.34 -10.62
C ARG A 126 -1.29 9.59 -11.45
N TYR A 127 -0.44 10.50 -10.99
CA TYR A 127 -0.08 11.69 -11.74
C TYR A 127 0.50 11.34 -13.10
N LEU A 128 1.45 10.38 -13.16
CA LEU A 128 2.03 9.89 -14.40
C LEU A 128 0.97 9.26 -15.33
N ALA A 129 0.08 8.43 -14.78
CA ALA A 129 -0.97 7.75 -15.55
C ALA A 129 -1.99 8.70 -16.20
N ILE A 130 -2.18 9.89 -15.63
CA ILE A 130 -3.11 10.90 -16.14
C ILE A 130 -2.41 11.89 -17.07
N ARG A 131 -1.23 12.38 -16.68
CA ARG A 131 -0.53 13.43 -17.41
C ARG A 131 0.27 12.90 -18.61
N TYR A 132 0.89 11.73 -18.48
CA TYR A 132 1.80 11.16 -19.48
C TYR A 132 1.42 9.71 -19.82
N PRO A 133 0.28 9.47 -20.49
CA PRO A 133 -0.25 8.11 -20.69
C PRO A 133 0.68 7.17 -21.48
N LEU A 134 1.48 7.69 -22.42
CA LEU A 134 2.44 6.89 -23.20
C LEU A 134 3.63 6.46 -22.34
N ARG A 135 4.34 7.41 -21.73
CA ARG A 135 5.46 7.13 -20.82
C ARG A 135 5.03 6.33 -19.57
N SER A 136 3.81 6.55 -19.11
CA SER A 136 3.21 5.78 -18.03
C SER A 136 3.05 4.30 -18.37
N ARG A 137 2.85 3.93 -19.64
CA ARG A 137 2.73 2.53 -20.06
C ARG A 137 4.05 1.79 -19.92
N GLU A 138 5.17 2.48 -20.16
CA GLU A 138 6.52 1.93 -20.02
C GLU A 138 6.98 1.86 -18.56
N LEU A 139 6.60 2.85 -17.74
CA LEU A 139 7.00 2.92 -16.33
C LEU A 139 6.17 2.02 -15.41
N ARG A 140 4.86 1.86 -15.66
CA ARG A 140 3.94 1.14 -14.78
C ARG A 140 3.93 -0.36 -15.08
N THR A 141 5.10 -0.98 -15.02
CA THR A 141 5.26 -2.43 -15.10
C THR A 141 5.22 -3.06 -13.70
N PRO A 142 4.83 -4.34 -13.59
CA PRO A 142 4.88 -5.07 -12.32
C PRO A 142 6.29 -5.11 -11.72
N CYS A 143 7.32 -5.27 -12.56
CA CYS A 143 8.72 -5.26 -12.12
C CYS A 143 9.10 -3.92 -11.45
N ASN A 144 8.81 -2.80 -12.13
CA ASN A 144 9.08 -1.47 -11.56
C ASN A 144 8.28 -1.23 -10.28
N ALA A 145 7.05 -1.75 -10.17
CA ALA A 145 6.26 -1.67 -8.96
C ALA A 145 6.89 -2.49 -7.80
N VAL A 146 7.41 -3.69 -8.07
CA VAL A 146 8.13 -4.50 -7.08
C VAL A 146 9.41 -3.82 -6.62
N VAL A 147 10.20 -3.27 -7.55
CA VAL A 147 11.38 -2.48 -7.22
C VAL A 147 11.02 -1.28 -6.37
N ALA A 148 9.96 -0.54 -6.73
CA ALA A 148 9.48 0.58 -5.94
C ALA A 148 9.06 0.16 -4.52
N MET A 149 8.37 -0.97 -4.37
CA MET A 149 8.03 -1.52 -3.06
C MET A 149 9.28 -1.88 -2.26
N ALA A 150 10.27 -2.54 -2.85
CA ALA A 150 11.53 -2.86 -2.19
C ALA A 150 12.26 -1.60 -1.71
N VAL A 151 12.30 -0.54 -2.52
CA VAL A 151 12.86 0.77 -2.13
C VAL A 151 12.08 1.39 -0.98
N ILE A 152 10.75 1.35 -1.01
CA ILE A 152 9.89 1.86 0.07
C ILE A 152 10.21 1.14 1.38
N TRP A 153 10.29 -0.19 1.38
CA TRP A 153 10.60 -0.97 2.58
C TRP A 153 12.02 -0.71 3.08
N ALA A 154 13.01 -0.61 2.18
CA ALA A 154 14.37 -0.27 2.55
C ALA A 154 14.47 1.11 3.21
N LEU A 155 13.84 2.13 2.62
CA LEU A 155 13.77 3.47 3.22
C LEU A 155 13.06 3.43 4.58
N SER A 156 11.96 2.70 4.68
CA SER A 156 11.19 2.58 5.92
C SER A 156 12.02 1.93 7.03
N LEU A 157 12.83 0.90 6.70
CA LEU A 157 13.76 0.27 7.64
C LEU A 157 14.86 1.23 8.08
N VAL A 158 15.41 2.03 7.17
CA VAL A 158 16.44 3.04 7.50
C VAL A 158 15.88 4.06 8.50
N PHE A 159 14.69 4.61 8.24
CA PHE A 159 14.09 5.61 9.12
C PHE A 159 13.50 5.02 10.42
N ALA A 160 13.02 3.77 10.41
CA ALA A 160 12.50 3.10 11.60
C ALA A 160 13.60 2.49 12.49
N GLY A 161 14.75 2.14 11.92
CA GLY A 161 15.86 1.48 12.62
C GLY A 161 16.26 2.10 13.97
N PRO A 162 16.40 3.43 14.09
CA PRO A 162 16.70 4.10 15.37
C PRO A 162 15.73 3.75 16.51
N TYR A 163 14.47 3.42 16.21
CA TYR A 163 13.47 3.09 17.23
C TYR A 163 13.75 1.77 17.97
N LEU A 164 14.63 0.91 17.45
CA LEU A 164 15.11 -0.28 18.17
C LEU A 164 15.93 0.08 19.41
N SER A 165 16.53 1.28 19.46
CA SER A 165 17.29 1.78 20.61
C SER A 165 16.58 2.92 21.35
N TYR A 166 15.60 3.58 20.74
CA TYR A 166 14.95 4.78 21.28
C TYR A 166 14.10 4.50 22.54
N TYR A 167 13.40 3.37 22.61
CA TYR A 167 12.58 2.97 23.77
C TYR A 167 13.34 2.02 24.69
N ASP A 168 13.21 2.22 26.00
CA ASP A 168 13.73 1.31 27.00
C ASP A 168 12.78 1.13 28.19
N LEU A 169 13.08 0.11 29.00
CA LEU A 169 12.37 -0.14 30.25
C LEU A 169 13.00 0.65 31.39
N VAL A 170 12.13 1.33 32.15
CA VAL A 170 12.51 2.08 33.34
C VAL A 170 11.58 1.70 34.48
N ASP A 171 12.14 1.38 35.64
CA ASP A 171 11.36 1.08 36.85
C ASP A 171 10.94 2.38 37.55
N TYR A 172 9.65 2.52 37.80
CA TYR A 172 9.03 3.69 38.43
C TYR A 172 7.97 3.22 39.44
N ASP A 173 8.14 3.56 40.72
CA ASP A 173 7.16 3.29 41.79
C ASP A 173 6.57 1.86 41.77
N ASN A 174 7.47 0.86 41.82
CA ASN A 174 7.13 -0.57 41.81
C ASN A 174 6.48 -1.08 40.50
N SER A 175 6.54 -0.30 39.42
CA SER A 175 6.07 -0.68 38.08
C SER A 175 7.13 -0.41 37.00
N THR A 176 7.32 -1.35 36.08
CA THR A 176 8.22 -1.15 34.94
C THR A 176 7.46 -0.51 33.78
N VAL A 177 7.95 0.60 33.21
CA VAL A 177 7.32 1.30 32.08
C VAL A 177 8.22 1.33 30.85
N CYS A 178 7.63 1.28 29.65
CA CYS A 178 8.32 1.41 28.37
C CYS A 178 8.27 2.87 27.89
N ILE A 179 9.38 3.59 27.97
CA ILE A 179 9.47 5.03 27.67
C ILE A 179 10.69 5.37 26.81
N PRO A 180 10.72 6.55 26.14
CA PRO A 180 11.89 6.99 25.40
C PRO A 180 13.12 7.13 26.32
N GLY A 181 14.17 6.34 26.07
CA GLY A 181 15.42 6.32 26.86
C GLY A 181 16.50 7.27 26.35
N TRP A 182 16.33 7.82 25.14
CA TRP A 182 17.32 8.73 24.55
C TRP A 182 17.32 10.13 25.21
N GLU A 183 18.52 10.72 25.26
CA GLU A 183 18.73 12.11 25.69
C GLU A 183 17.81 13.09 24.95
N ALA A 184 17.45 14.19 25.61
CA ALA A 184 16.50 15.17 25.07
C ALA A 184 16.90 15.69 23.68
N ARG A 185 18.19 15.92 23.41
CA ARG A 185 18.68 16.39 22.10
C ARG A 185 18.45 15.36 21.00
N HIS A 186 18.92 14.12 21.22
CA HIS A 186 18.80 13.03 20.26
C HIS A 186 17.33 12.67 20.00
N ARG A 187 16.51 12.68 21.04
CA ARG A 187 15.06 12.49 20.94
C ARG A 187 14.38 13.56 20.10
N LYS A 188 14.64 14.84 20.37
CA LYS A 188 14.12 15.96 19.56
C LYS A 188 14.50 15.81 18.08
N VAL A 189 15.75 15.44 17.80
CA VAL A 189 16.23 15.24 16.41
C VAL A 189 15.46 14.09 15.75
N LEU A 190 15.36 12.93 16.38
CA LEU A 190 14.67 11.78 15.79
C LEU A 190 13.19 12.06 15.52
N ASP A 191 12.46 12.58 16.50
CA ASP A 191 11.02 12.85 16.36
C ASP A 191 10.73 13.97 15.34
N THR A 192 11.62 14.96 15.23
CA THR A 192 11.53 16.00 14.19
C THR A 192 11.82 15.45 12.81
N CYS A 193 12.82 14.57 12.67
CA CYS A 193 13.08 13.84 11.43
C CYS A 193 11.86 12.97 11.06
N THR A 194 11.24 12.32 12.05
CA THR A 194 10.02 11.53 11.84
C THR A 194 8.86 12.39 11.37
N PHE A 195 8.66 13.58 11.92
CA PHE A 195 7.68 14.53 11.39
C PHE A 195 8.01 14.97 9.96
N ALA A 196 9.26 15.33 9.68
CA ALA A 196 9.66 15.84 8.38
C ALA A 196 9.54 14.78 7.26
N PHE A 197 10.10 13.58 7.48
CA PHE A 197 10.16 12.54 6.46
C PHE A 197 8.98 11.57 6.51
N GLY A 198 8.42 11.31 7.69
CA GLY A 198 7.26 10.44 7.86
C GLY A 198 5.94 11.12 7.50
N TYR A 199 5.87 12.45 7.60
CA TYR A 199 4.64 13.20 7.37
C TYR A 199 4.78 14.32 6.33
N VAL A 200 5.60 15.35 6.59
CA VAL A 200 5.63 16.58 5.77
C VAL A 200 6.03 16.29 4.32
N ALA A 201 7.15 15.60 4.08
CA ALA A 201 7.62 15.32 2.73
C ALA A 201 6.62 14.47 1.90
N PRO A 202 6.07 13.36 2.43
CA PRO A 202 5.00 12.61 1.78
C PRO A 202 3.76 13.46 1.48
N VAL A 203 3.29 14.27 2.44
CA VAL A 203 2.14 15.17 2.26
C VAL A 203 2.42 16.20 1.16
N LEU A 204 3.62 16.76 1.10
CA LEU A 204 4.02 17.70 0.03
C LEU A 204 4.03 17.02 -1.34
N ILE A 205 4.65 15.84 -1.46
CA ILE A 205 4.68 15.07 -2.72
C ILE A 205 3.26 14.79 -3.20
N VAL A 206 2.40 14.35 -2.29
CA VAL A 206 1.02 14.02 -2.62
C VAL A 206 0.24 15.27 -3.01
N SER A 207 0.34 16.34 -2.22
CA SER A 207 -0.35 17.60 -2.49
C SER A 207 0.04 18.14 -3.86
N LEU A 208 1.33 18.21 -4.17
CA LEU A 208 1.82 18.65 -5.48
C LEU A 208 1.32 17.76 -6.63
N SER A 209 1.36 16.43 -6.44
CA SER A 209 0.91 15.46 -7.44
C SER A 209 -0.58 15.60 -7.73
N TYR A 210 -1.40 15.79 -6.70
CA TYR A 210 -2.85 15.96 -6.85
C TYR A 210 -3.24 17.34 -7.34
N THR A 211 -2.62 18.43 -6.89
CA THR A 211 -2.88 19.77 -7.44
C THR A 211 -2.60 19.79 -8.95
N ARG A 212 -1.50 19.18 -9.40
CA ARG A 212 -1.17 19.06 -10.83
C ARG A 212 -2.17 18.16 -11.57
N THR A 213 -2.55 17.03 -10.98
CA THR A 213 -3.55 16.11 -11.56
C THR A 213 -4.90 16.78 -11.72
N ILE A 214 -5.37 17.49 -10.68
CA ILE A 214 -6.62 18.22 -10.66
C ILE A 214 -6.55 19.32 -11.72
N LYS A 215 -5.57 20.23 -11.67
CA LYS A 215 -5.41 21.30 -12.67
C LYS A 215 -5.48 20.75 -14.10
N TYR A 216 -4.74 19.68 -14.41
CA TYR A 216 -4.80 19.05 -15.72
C TYR A 216 -6.20 18.52 -16.07
N LEU A 217 -6.89 17.86 -15.13
CA LEU A 217 -8.24 17.35 -15.34
C LEU A 217 -9.28 18.46 -15.54
N TRP A 218 -9.04 19.67 -15.02
CA TRP A 218 -9.87 20.85 -15.23
C TRP A 218 -9.54 21.56 -16.54
N THR A 219 -8.26 21.67 -16.91
CA THR A 219 -7.85 22.31 -18.17
C THR A 219 -8.07 21.45 -19.40
N ALA A 220 -8.06 20.12 -19.25
CA ALA A 220 -8.14 19.18 -20.37
C ALA A 220 -9.56 18.62 -20.63
N VAL A 221 -10.58 19.03 -19.86
CA VAL A 221 -11.94 18.47 -19.98
C VAL A 221 -13.04 19.54 -19.85
N ASP A 222 -13.70 19.82 -20.98
CA ASP A 222 -15.11 20.26 -21.07
C ASP A 222 -16.04 19.04 -21.29
N PRO A 223 -17.37 19.18 -21.15
CA PRO A 223 -18.23 18.64 -20.09
C PRO A 223 -18.29 17.09 -20.02
N LEU A 224 -18.86 16.58 -18.92
CA LEU A 224 -18.98 15.14 -18.56
C LEU A 224 -19.61 14.22 -19.63
N ASP A 225 -20.30 14.78 -20.62
CA ASP A 225 -21.03 14.05 -21.66
C ASP A 225 -20.11 13.73 -22.85
N GLY A 226 -19.75 12.45 -22.98
CA GLY A 226 -18.87 11.92 -24.04
C GLY A 226 -17.57 11.28 -23.55
N MET A 227 -17.32 11.27 -22.23
CA MET A 227 -16.10 10.66 -21.69
C MET A 227 -16.15 9.13 -21.73
N SER A 228 -15.14 8.51 -22.35
CA SER A 228 -15.02 7.05 -22.40
C SER A 228 -15.02 6.40 -21.01
N GLU A 229 -15.63 5.21 -20.89
CA GLU A 229 -15.72 4.47 -19.63
C GLU A 229 -14.34 4.21 -18.98
N SER A 230 -13.30 4.06 -19.80
CA SER A 230 -11.89 3.95 -19.33
C SER A 230 -11.41 5.21 -18.60
N LYS A 231 -11.67 6.42 -19.14
CA LYS A 231 -11.33 7.69 -18.47
C LYS A 231 -12.12 7.87 -17.18
N ARG A 232 -13.40 7.50 -17.18
CA ARG A 232 -14.28 7.54 -15.99
C ARG A 232 -13.79 6.61 -14.88
N ALA A 233 -13.33 5.40 -15.23
CA ALA A 233 -12.74 4.46 -14.27
C ALA A 233 -11.45 5.02 -13.65
N LYS A 234 -10.55 5.60 -14.46
CA LYS A 234 -9.31 6.23 -13.97
C LYS A 234 -9.58 7.38 -13.00
N ARG A 235 -10.55 8.26 -13.29
CA ARG A 235 -10.96 9.35 -12.38
C ARG A 235 -11.48 8.81 -11.04
N LYS A 236 -12.28 7.74 -11.04
CA LYS A 236 -12.78 7.12 -9.80
C LYS A 236 -11.67 6.54 -8.93
N VAL A 237 -10.73 5.82 -9.53
CA VAL A 237 -9.55 5.29 -8.82
C VAL A 237 -8.71 6.43 -8.24
N THR A 238 -8.52 7.51 -9.00
CA THR A 238 -7.78 8.69 -8.52
C THR A 238 -8.50 9.36 -7.36
N LYS A 239 -9.83 9.56 -7.45
CA LYS A 239 -10.65 10.07 -6.33
C LYS A 239 -10.51 9.20 -5.08
N MET A 240 -10.52 7.88 -5.23
CA MET A 240 -10.34 6.94 -4.12
C MET A 240 -8.99 7.16 -3.42
N ILE A 241 -7.90 7.25 -4.17
CA ILE A 241 -6.55 7.41 -3.61
C ILE A 241 -6.40 8.79 -2.97
N ILE A 242 -6.99 9.85 -3.54
CA ILE A 242 -7.06 11.18 -2.91
C ILE A 242 -7.74 11.08 -1.53
N ILE A 243 -8.89 10.41 -1.45
CA ILE A 243 -9.61 10.24 -0.18
C ILE A 243 -8.75 9.48 0.84
N VAL A 244 -8.15 8.35 0.45
CA VAL A 244 -7.24 7.58 1.32
C VAL A 244 -6.09 8.45 1.83
N THR A 245 -5.50 9.29 0.96
CA THR A 245 -4.38 10.12 1.38
C THR A 245 -4.80 11.25 2.31
N VAL A 246 -5.94 11.88 2.05
CA VAL A 246 -6.49 12.92 2.95
C VAL A 246 -6.79 12.33 4.32
N LEU A 247 -7.32 11.10 4.38
CA LEU A 247 -7.52 10.40 5.65
C LEU A 247 -6.21 10.14 6.37
N PHE A 248 -5.16 9.69 5.67
CA PHE A 248 -3.83 9.57 6.26
C PHE A 248 -3.36 10.91 6.87
N CYS A 249 -3.52 12.03 6.14
CA CYS A 249 -3.12 13.34 6.64
C CYS A 249 -3.88 13.72 7.92
N ILE A 250 -5.19 13.51 7.95
CA ILE A 250 -6.07 13.85 9.09
C ILE A 250 -5.81 12.93 10.29
N CYS A 251 -5.59 11.63 10.06
CA CYS A 251 -5.34 10.65 11.10
C CYS A 251 -3.99 10.85 11.79
N TRP A 252 -2.94 11.20 11.02
CA TRP A 252 -1.58 11.32 11.55
C TRP A 252 -1.23 12.73 12.04
N LEU A 253 -1.91 13.78 11.56
CA LEU A 253 -1.63 15.16 11.98
C LEU A 253 -1.70 15.36 13.50
N PRO A 254 -2.75 14.91 14.21
CA PRO A 254 -2.85 15.13 15.65
C PRO A 254 -1.70 14.49 16.41
N TYR A 255 -1.27 13.29 15.99
CA TYR A 255 -0.14 12.59 16.60
C TYR A 255 1.15 13.42 16.47
N HIS A 256 1.43 13.91 15.27
CA HIS A 256 2.61 14.76 15.02
C HIS A 256 2.54 16.12 15.73
N VAL A 257 1.36 16.72 15.85
CA VAL A 257 1.20 17.98 16.58
C VAL A 257 1.48 17.76 18.08
N VAL A 258 0.92 16.70 18.67
CA VAL A 258 1.12 16.40 20.10
C VAL A 258 2.60 16.15 20.41
N ILE A 259 3.31 15.37 19.59
CA ILE A 259 4.74 15.12 19.83
C ILE A 259 5.58 16.39 19.68
N LEU A 260 5.28 17.26 18.71
CA LEU A 260 5.98 18.54 18.56
C LEU A 260 5.70 19.49 19.72
N CYS A 261 4.44 19.59 20.18
CA CYS A 261 4.10 20.36 21.36
C CYS A 261 4.82 19.85 22.61
N TYR A 262 4.94 18.54 22.77
CA TYR A 262 5.70 17.93 23.88
C TYR A 262 7.21 18.23 23.81
N LEU A 263 7.79 18.33 22.61
CA LEU A 263 9.23 18.53 22.42
C LEU A 263 9.68 20.00 22.44
N TYR A 264 8.83 20.91 21.96
CA TYR A 264 9.17 22.31 21.72
C TYR A 264 8.34 23.31 22.53
N GLY A 265 7.24 22.89 23.14
CA GLY A 265 6.35 23.77 23.91
C GLY A 265 6.14 23.30 25.33
N ASP A 266 5.39 24.11 26.07
CA ASP A 266 4.91 23.77 27.41
C ASP A 266 3.68 22.88 27.29
N PHE A 267 3.87 21.56 27.28
CA PHE A 267 2.79 20.60 27.27
C PHE A 267 2.50 20.12 28.70
N PRO A 268 1.55 20.74 29.42
CA PRO A 268 1.31 20.43 30.83
C PRO A 268 0.83 18.99 30.98
N PHE A 269 1.25 18.29 32.03
CA PHE A 269 0.75 16.96 32.36
C PHE A 269 -0.55 17.07 33.14
N ASN A 270 -1.68 17.16 32.43
CA ASN A 270 -3.01 17.24 33.03
C ASN A 270 -3.96 16.24 32.34
N PRO A 271 -5.15 15.97 32.91
CA PRO A 271 -6.08 14.99 32.34
C PRO A 271 -6.48 15.31 30.88
N THR A 272 -6.57 16.59 30.52
CA THR A 272 -6.93 17.04 29.18
C THR A 272 -5.84 16.71 28.16
N THR A 273 -4.58 17.02 28.46
CA THR A 273 -3.45 16.75 27.57
C THR A 273 -3.19 15.25 27.44
N TYR A 274 -3.41 14.48 28.51
CA TYR A 274 -3.40 13.02 28.47
C TYR A 274 -4.49 12.47 27.53
N ALA A 275 -5.72 12.97 27.62
CA ALA A 275 -6.81 12.59 26.73
C ALA A 275 -6.52 12.97 25.26
N VAL A 276 -5.99 14.16 25.00
CA VAL A 276 -5.58 14.60 23.65
C VAL A 276 -4.51 13.66 23.08
N ARG A 277 -3.52 13.26 23.89
CA ARG A 277 -2.49 12.30 23.50
C ARG A 277 -3.07 10.93 23.16
N ILE A 278 -4.03 10.43 23.96
CA ILE A 278 -4.70 9.16 23.66
C ILE A 278 -5.48 9.26 22.36
N LEU A 279 -6.30 10.30 22.22
CA LEU A 279 -7.10 10.51 21.01
C LEU A 279 -6.24 10.62 19.75
N SER A 280 -5.09 11.30 19.85
CA SER A 280 -4.16 11.41 18.72
C SER A 280 -3.59 10.05 18.30
N HIS A 281 -3.27 9.17 19.26
CA HIS A 281 -2.86 7.79 18.96
C HIS A 281 -4.02 6.99 18.37
N CYS A 282 -5.22 7.05 18.95
CA CYS A 282 -6.38 6.35 18.39
C CYS A 282 -6.66 6.77 16.93
N MET A 283 -6.54 8.06 16.61
CA MET A 283 -6.69 8.57 15.24
C MET A 283 -5.63 8.03 14.29
N ALA A 284 -4.35 8.02 14.70
CA ALA A 284 -3.26 7.50 13.88
C ALA A 284 -3.44 6.00 13.58
N TYR A 285 -3.89 5.22 14.56
CA TYR A 285 -4.04 3.77 14.43
C TYR A 285 -5.32 3.41 13.64
N ALA A 286 -6.37 4.23 13.73
CA ALA A 286 -7.57 4.09 12.92
C ALA A 286 -7.27 4.22 11.41
N ASN A 287 -6.18 4.88 11.00
CA ASN A 287 -5.76 4.96 9.60
C ASN A 287 -5.72 3.59 8.91
N SER A 288 -5.21 2.56 9.60
CA SER A 288 -5.08 1.21 9.06
C SER A 288 -6.41 0.48 8.85
N CYS A 289 -7.49 0.86 9.56
CA CYS A 289 -8.83 0.27 9.37
C CYS A 289 -9.75 1.10 8.45
N LEU A 290 -9.40 2.36 8.18
CA LEU A 290 -10.17 3.22 7.27
C LEU A 290 -9.94 2.87 5.79
N ASN A 291 -8.77 2.35 5.42
CA ASN A 291 -8.42 2.01 4.03
C ASN A 291 -9.46 1.06 3.37
N PRO A 292 -9.80 -0.11 3.97
CA PRO A 292 -10.85 -0.99 3.45
C PRO A 292 -12.23 -0.33 3.31
N ILE A 293 -12.60 0.54 4.25
CA ILE A 293 -13.88 1.26 4.26
C ILE A 293 -13.96 2.17 3.03
N VAL A 294 -12.90 2.92 2.74
CA VAL A 294 -12.81 3.76 1.54
C VAL A 294 -12.92 2.91 0.28
N TYR A 295 -12.25 1.76 0.24
CA TYR A 295 -12.32 0.85 -0.91
C TYR A 295 -13.75 0.33 -1.13
N ALA A 296 -14.47 -0.05 -0.07
CA ALA A 296 -15.86 -0.48 -0.14
C ALA A 296 -16.80 0.61 -0.68
N LEU A 297 -16.63 1.84 -0.20
CA LEU A 297 -17.48 2.98 -0.52
C LEU A 297 -17.21 3.54 -1.91
N VAL A 298 -15.95 3.61 -2.34
CA VAL A 298 -15.56 4.36 -3.56
C VAL A 298 -15.33 3.42 -4.76
N SER A 299 -14.81 2.21 -4.54
CA SER A 299 -14.46 1.31 -5.64
C SER A 299 -15.55 0.29 -5.95
N LYS A 300 -16.15 0.41 -7.15
CA LYS A 300 -17.10 -0.58 -7.66
C LYS A 300 -16.48 -1.98 -7.78
N HIS A 301 -15.18 -2.06 -8.07
CA HIS A 301 -14.45 -3.32 -8.17
C HIS A 301 -14.40 -4.03 -6.82
N PHE A 302 -13.92 -3.34 -5.78
CA PHE A 302 -13.85 -3.90 -4.43
C PHE A 302 -15.23 -4.21 -3.86
N ARG A 303 -16.23 -3.34 -4.09
CA ARG A 303 -17.61 -3.59 -3.62
C ARG A 303 -18.21 -4.87 -4.22
N LYS A 304 -18.02 -5.11 -5.52
CA LYS A 304 -18.44 -6.37 -6.16
C LYS A 304 -17.65 -7.57 -5.60
N GLY A 305 -16.35 -7.41 -5.37
CA GLY A 305 -15.51 -8.41 -4.72
C GLY A 305 -16.02 -8.78 -3.32
N PHE A 306 -16.23 -7.80 -2.44
CA PHE A 306 -16.75 -8.00 -1.09
C PHE A 306 -18.12 -8.70 -1.12
N LYS A 307 -19.05 -8.26 -1.97
CA LYS A 307 -20.35 -8.93 -2.14
C LYS A 307 -20.22 -10.39 -2.57
N LYS A 308 -19.25 -10.74 -3.41
CA LYS A 308 -18.98 -12.15 -3.78
C LYS A 308 -18.42 -12.94 -2.60
N VAL A 309 -17.51 -12.35 -1.81
CA VAL A 309 -16.96 -13.00 -0.61
C VAL A 309 -18.07 -13.35 0.37
N PHE A 310 -19.00 -12.42 0.64
CA PHE A 310 -20.15 -12.67 1.53
C PHE A 310 -21.28 -13.49 0.88
N GLY A 311 -21.50 -13.36 -0.43
CA GLY A 311 -22.50 -14.12 -1.18
C GLY A 311 -22.13 -15.59 -1.40
N CYS A 312 -20.85 -15.95 -1.23
CA CYS A 312 -20.39 -17.35 -1.28
C CYS A 312 -20.68 -18.15 0.00
N GLY A 313 -21.28 -17.56 1.04
CA GLY A 313 -21.86 -18.33 2.16
C GLY A 313 -23.01 -19.27 1.73
N ALA A 314 -23.61 -19.02 0.56
CA ALA A 314 -24.59 -19.91 -0.07
C ALA A 314 -23.98 -20.97 -1.02
N LEU A 315 -22.65 -20.97 -1.22
CA LEU A 315 -21.98 -21.88 -2.18
C LEU A 315 -21.42 -23.17 -1.56
N LEU A 316 -21.65 -23.42 -0.27
CA LEU A 316 -21.66 -24.80 0.24
C LEU A 316 -22.89 -25.61 -0.26
N GLY A 317 -23.84 -24.97 -0.96
CA GLY A 317 -24.91 -25.62 -1.72
C GLY A 317 -24.76 -25.53 -3.25
N GLY A 318 -23.59 -25.11 -3.75
CA GLY A 318 -23.38 -24.72 -5.15
C GLY A 318 -22.66 -25.75 -6.02
N ALA A 319 -22.66 -27.04 -5.66
CA ALA A 319 -22.18 -28.11 -6.53
C ALA A 319 -23.24 -28.52 -7.57
N ALA A 320 -23.86 -27.56 -8.25
CA ALA A 320 -24.70 -27.83 -9.40
C ALA A 320 -24.73 -26.61 -10.32
N ARG A 321 -24.55 -26.87 -11.62
CA ARG A 321 -24.73 -25.96 -12.76
C ARG A 321 -23.48 -25.30 -13.36
N ARG A 322 -22.50 -26.14 -13.75
CA ARG A 322 -21.87 -25.98 -15.07
C ARG A 322 -22.94 -26.28 -16.12
N ARG A 323 -23.66 -25.27 -16.61
CA ARG A 323 -24.47 -25.41 -17.82
C ARG A 323 -23.54 -25.11 -18.99
N ASN A 324 -23.08 -26.15 -19.68
CA ASN A 324 -22.43 -26.03 -20.98
C ASN A 324 -23.34 -25.21 -21.89
N LYS A 325 -22.93 -23.98 -22.24
CA LYS A 325 -23.47 -23.31 -23.42
C LYS A 325 -22.79 -23.96 -24.62
N VAL A 326 -23.41 -25.00 -25.16
CA VAL A 326 -23.15 -25.46 -26.52
C VAL A 326 -23.59 -24.32 -27.44
N HIS A 327 -22.66 -23.74 -28.20
CA HIS A 327 -23.00 -22.87 -29.30
C HIS A 327 -23.66 -23.74 -30.38
N VAL A 328 -24.99 -23.71 -30.43
CA VAL A 328 -25.74 -24.19 -31.60
C VAL A 328 -25.56 -23.12 -32.67
N VAL A 329 -24.73 -23.39 -33.67
CA VAL A 329 -24.68 -22.59 -34.89
C VAL A 329 -25.99 -22.82 -35.63
N HIS A 330 -26.81 -21.79 -35.72
CA HIS A 330 -27.97 -21.78 -36.60
C HIS A 330 -27.44 -21.61 -38.02
N VAL A 331 -27.46 -22.69 -38.81
CA VAL A 331 -27.25 -22.59 -40.26
C VAL A 331 -28.50 -21.95 -40.83
N ALA A 332 -28.39 -20.67 -41.19
CA ALA A 332 -29.40 -20.02 -42.00
C ALA A 332 -29.37 -20.64 -43.40
N ASN A 333 -30.43 -21.35 -43.75
CA ASN A 333 -30.73 -21.71 -45.13
C ASN A 333 -31.03 -20.41 -45.91
N THR A 334 -30.04 -19.92 -46.65
CA THR A 334 -30.30 -19.03 -47.79
C THR A 334 -30.38 -19.88 -49.04
N ALA A 335 -31.61 -20.14 -49.49
CA ALA A 335 -31.87 -20.42 -50.89
C ALA A 335 -31.62 -19.14 -51.69
N PRO A 336 -31.00 -19.24 -52.88
CA PRO A 336 -31.25 -18.28 -53.95
C PRO A 336 -31.82 -18.99 -55.17
N GLY A 337 -32.92 -18.44 -55.69
CA GLY A 337 -33.42 -18.77 -57.01
C GLY A 337 -32.47 -18.29 -58.10
N PHE A 338 -32.28 -19.16 -59.08
CA PHE A 338 -32.24 -18.91 -60.53
C PHE A 338 -31.72 -17.55 -61.04
N GLU A 339 -30.55 -17.58 -61.71
CA GLU A 339 -30.37 -16.98 -63.03
C GLU A 339 -29.14 -17.59 -63.75
N ALA A 340 -29.26 -17.70 -65.07
CA ALA A 340 -28.42 -18.47 -65.97
C ALA A 340 -27.12 -17.75 -66.38
N GLY A 341 -26.08 -18.51 -66.75
CA GLY A 341 -24.94 -17.98 -67.52
C GLY A 341 -23.62 -18.74 -67.36
N SER A 342 -23.44 -19.77 -68.20
CA SER A 342 -22.26 -20.13 -69.00
C SER A 342 -20.82 -20.21 -68.43
N THR A 343 -20.16 -21.31 -68.81
CA THR A 343 -18.70 -21.53 -69.12
C THR A 343 -17.69 -21.40 -67.95
N GLU A 344 -16.67 -22.22 -67.74
CA GLU A 344 -16.04 -23.37 -68.42
C GLU A 344 -15.04 -24.03 -67.42
N VAL A 345 -14.95 -25.36 -67.49
CA VAL A 345 -13.75 -26.25 -67.49
C VAL A 345 -12.60 -26.10 -66.46
N SER A 346 -12.33 -27.25 -65.78
CA SER A 346 -11.04 -27.96 -65.56
C SER A 346 -10.82 -28.38 -64.09
N GLN A 347 -11.01 -29.68 -63.74
CA GLN A 347 -9.97 -30.73 -63.56
C GLN A 347 -8.97 -30.43 -62.41
N MET A 348 -8.51 -31.35 -61.53
CA MET A 348 -8.65 -32.79 -61.31
C MET A 348 -7.86 -33.17 -60.03
N HIS A 349 -8.48 -33.93 -59.10
CA HIS A 349 -7.92 -34.95 -58.16
C HIS A 349 -6.84 -34.63 -57.08
N PRO A 350 -6.63 -35.52 -56.06
CA PRO A 350 -6.57 -35.16 -54.63
C PRO A 350 -5.34 -35.78 -53.89
N GLU A 351 -5.43 -35.86 -52.56
CA GLU A 351 -4.52 -36.56 -51.61
C GLU A 351 -3.29 -35.74 -51.17
N GLU A 352 -2.86 -35.69 -49.92
CA GLU A 352 -2.80 -36.75 -48.90
C GLU A 352 -2.65 -36.15 -47.47
N ASN A 353 -3.18 -36.86 -46.47
CA ASN A 353 -3.13 -36.54 -45.02
C ASN A 353 -1.73 -36.81 -44.43
N VAL A 354 -1.27 -36.02 -43.44
CA VAL A 354 -0.67 -36.51 -42.17
C VAL A 354 -0.81 -35.46 -41.05
N ALA A 355 -1.27 -35.91 -39.89
CA ALA A 355 -1.48 -35.17 -38.64
C ALA A 355 -0.17 -34.80 -37.91
N VAL A 356 -0.19 -33.79 -37.02
CA VAL A 356 0.30 -33.85 -35.62
C VAL A 356 -0.07 -32.56 -34.88
N ALA A 357 -0.59 -32.72 -33.66
CA ALA A 357 -0.97 -31.69 -32.70
C ALA A 357 0.21 -31.23 -31.81
N ALA A 358 0.26 -29.94 -31.46
CA ALA A 358 0.71 -29.35 -30.18
C ALA A 358 0.83 -27.83 -30.39
N GLY A 359 0.13 -26.95 -29.66
CA GLY A 359 0.50 -26.59 -28.29
C GLY A 359 1.12 -25.19 -28.28
N GLY A 360 0.29 -24.14 -28.22
CA GLY A 360 0.75 -22.75 -28.14
C GLY A 360 1.38 -22.42 -26.77
N PRO A 361 2.39 -21.53 -26.70
CA PRO A 361 3.19 -21.35 -25.49
C PRO A 361 2.54 -20.43 -24.45
N ARG A 362 2.72 -20.80 -23.18
CA ARG A 362 2.56 -19.97 -21.98
C ARG A 362 3.78 -19.03 -21.85
N PRO A 363 3.66 -17.83 -21.26
CA PRO A 363 4.82 -17.07 -20.84
C PRO A 363 5.08 -17.32 -19.35
N ASP A 364 6.19 -18.00 -19.06
CA ASP A 364 6.83 -18.01 -17.74
C ASP A 364 8.23 -17.40 -17.84
N GLU A 365 8.60 -16.75 -16.74
CA GLU A 365 9.95 -16.47 -16.23
C GLU A 365 10.84 -15.39 -16.86
N CYS A 366 11.49 -14.70 -15.92
CA CYS A 366 12.28 -13.49 -16.03
C CYS A 366 13.74 -13.90 -16.26
N GLU A 367 14.25 -13.77 -17.48
CA GLU A 367 15.64 -14.13 -17.79
C GLU A 367 16.56 -12.90 -17.73
N MET A 368 17.60 -13.02 -16.90
CA MET A 368 18.68 -12.05 -16.72
C MET A 368 19.46 -11.84 -18.02
N VAL A 369 19.51 -10.61 -18.52
CA VAL A 369 20.38 -10.23 -19.63
C VAL A 369 21.84 -10.14 -19.13
N ARG A 370 22.62 -11.20 -19.38
CA ARG A 370 24.08 -11.10 -19.53
C ARG A 370 24.39 -10.71 -20.99
N ARG A 371 25.13 -9.60 -21.18
CA ARG A 371 25.71 -9.24 -22.48
C ARG A 371 26.82 -10.26 -22.84
N PRO A 372 26.90 -10.78 -24.09
CA PRO A 372 28.12 -11.44 -24.55
C PRO A 372 29.12 -10.41 -25.08
N ALA A 373 30.38 -10.57 -24.67
CA ALA A 373 31.53 -9.94 -25.28
C ALA A 373 31.77 -10.56 -26.67
N ALA A 374 31.93 -9.70 -27.69
CA ALA A 374 32.26 -10.12 -29.04
C ALA A 374 33.74 -10.50 -29.14
N VAL A 375 33.98 -11.74 -29.56
CA VAL A 375 35.28 -12.29 -29.98
C VAL A 375 35.55 -11.81 -31.41
N ALA A 376 36.70 -11.17 -31.63
CA ALA A 376 37.17 -10.79 -32.96
C ALA A 376 37.77 -12.01 -33.67
N ALA A 377 37.30 -12.27 -34.89
CA ALA A 377 37.91 -13.18 -35.85
C ALA A 377 38.21 -12.40 -37.14
N GLU A 378 39.49 -12.34 -37.52
CA GLU A 378 39.96 -11.98 -38.87
C GLU A 378 39.39 -12.95 -39.92
N PRO A 379 39.19 -12.50 -41.18
CA PRO A 379 40.18 -12.87 -42.19
C PRO A 379 40.42 -11.88 -43.36
N ARG A 380 41.69 -11.86 -43.79
CA ARG A 380 42.25 -11.93 -45.16
C ARG A 380 41.83 -10.92 -46.26
N ASP A 381 42.85 -10.16 -46.66
CA ASP A 381 43.34 -9.87 -48.02
C ASP A 381 42.38 -9.96 -49.22
N ALA A 382 42.16 -8.80 -49.86
CA ALA A 382 41.97 -8.69 -51.31
C ALA A 382 42.59 -7.38 -51.83
N THR A 383 43.59 -7.57 -52.68
CA THR A 383 44.47 -6.60 -53.33
C THR A 383 43.72 -5.62 -54.23
N VAL A 384 43.92 -4.32 -54.01
CA VAL A 384 43.47 -3.24 -54.91
C VAL A 384 44.56 -2.94 -55.92
N THR A 385 44.23 -3.11 -57.19
CA THR A 385 44.95 -2.63 -58.37
C THR A 385 44.89 -1.11 -58.45
N LEU A 386 46.05 -0.43 -58.49
CA LEU A 386 46.12 0.94 -59.00
C LEU A 386 47.36 1.13 -59.90
N ASN A 387 47.09 1.69 -61.07
CA ASN A 387 47.99 1.91 -62.18
C ASN A 387 48.80 3.22 -62.03
N ARG A 388 50.08 3.16 -62.47
CA ARG A 388 50.89 4.23 -63.16
C ARG A 388 51.43 5.43 -62.34
N PRO A 389 52.47 6.16 -62.84
CA PRO A 389 53.82 5.72 -63.18
C PRO A 389 54.96 6.71 -62.75
N LEU A 390 56.21 6.25 -62.84
CA LEU A 390 57.46 6.97 -63.23
C LEU A 390 57.70 8.45 -62.80
N GLN A 391 58.75 8.68 -61.98
CA GLN A 391 59.95 9.51 -62.29
C GLN A 391 60.91 9.59 -61.07
N ARG A 392 62.07 8.93 -61.13
CA ARG A 392 63.44 9.50 -61.22
C ARG A 392 63.80 10.59 -60.18
N GLN A 393 64.49 10.17 -59.11
CA GLN A 393 65.87 10.50 -58.66
C GLN A 393 66.55 11.82 -59.09
N PRO A 394 67.53 12.36 -58.33
CA PRO A 394 68.58 11.64 -57.58
C PRO A 394 68.41 11.60 -56.06
#